data_AF-G5HER4-F1
#
_entry.id   AF-G5HER4-F1
#
_cell.length_a   1.000
_cell.length_b   1.000
_cell.length_c   1.000
_cell.angle_alpha   90.00
_cell.angle_beta   90.00
_cell.angle_gamma   90.00
#
_symmetry.space_group_name_H-M   'P 1'
#
loop_
_entity.id
_entity.type
_entity.pdbx_description
1 polymer ?
#
loop_
_entity_poly.entity_id
_entity_poly.type
_entity_poly.pdbx_seq_one_letter_code
_entity_poly.pdbx_strand_id
1 'polypeptide(L)'
;MITYQEVKDLVKSKLIDKTDSRSFEELSEYLFGEGNCFCESEVRKRMYGMQRLVEIIEASTNDINISRRILSISDAHIPFNLSPGIFKQYSGMVDILIFNGDILDCQSISKFPRLYRISLTEEMIRARKYMTDVIKMIQPKTVYINVGNHEKRLGKYLSERLNDDLMRIMPDNPLDLIINDGFKDKDRENKTETYYSPLKEVFKDSGIDIIYTGGWYCMVGNTIFAHPLSYSSGMLKTTEKATDYFLRKNRIFTSVVLGHTHKLGSFIQGGIQMYEQGCTCDLSRLDYADGMLTLPNQNGFIYICQDIDGNIINEKTKIVKI
;
A
#
# COMPACT_ATOMS: atom_id res chain seq x y z
N MET A 1 29.62 -13.12 -33.30
CA MET A 1 29.21 -12.18 -32.23
C MET A 1 28.67 -13.01 -31.10
N ILE A 2 29.17 -12.81 -29.89
CA ILE A 2 28.67 -13.48 -28.68
C ILE A 2 27.24 -13.02 -28.39
N THR A 3 26.36 -13.94 -27.99
CA THR A 3 24.96 -13.64 -27.65
C THR A 3 24.84 -13.15 -26.21
N TYR A 4 23.71 -12.51 -25.88
CA TYR A 4 23.40 -12.09 -24.52
C TYR A 4 23.42 -13.26 -23.51
N GLN A 5 22.84 -14.40 -23.89
CA GLN A 5 22.76 -15.58 -23.02
C GLN A 5 24.16 -16.14 -22.73
N GLU A 6 25.04 -16.19 -23.74
CA GLU A 6 26.43 -16.62 -23.57
C GLU A 6 27.23 -15.66 -22.67
N VAL A 7 27.03 -14.34 -22.79
CA VAL A 7 27.66 -13.35 -21.88
C VAL A 7 27.16 -13.54 -20.44
N LYS A 8 25.86 -13.72 -20.25
CA LYS A 8 25.24 -13.93 -18.93
C LYS A 8 25.79 -15.17 -18.24
N ASP A 9 25.79 -16.29 -18.95
CA ASP A 9 26.25 -17.56 -18.39
C ASP A 9 27.75 -17.53 -18.09
N LEU A 10 28.56 -16.89 -18.95
CA LEU A 10 29.99 -16.71 -18.72
C LEU A 10 30.28 -15.80 -17.52
N VAL A 11 29.58 -14.68 -17.40
CA VAL A 11 29.74 -13.77 -16.25
C VAL A 11 29.38 -14.48 -14.95
N LYS A 12 28.29 -15.25 -14.96
CA LYS A 12 27.86 -16.03 -13.79
C LYS A 12 28.86 -17.13 -13.44
N SER A 13 29.27 -17.95 -14.40
CA SER A 13 30.22 -19.04 -14.19
C SER A 13 31.60 -18.53 -13.76
N LYS A 14 32.03 -17.38 -14.27
CA LYS A 14 33.36 -16.82 -13.97
C LYS A 14 33.42 -16.02 -12.68
N LEU A 15 32.46 -15.13 -12.42
CA LEU A 15 32.51 -14.19 -11.29
C LEU A 15 31.78 -14.69 -10.05
N ILE A 16 30.69 -15.45 -10.22
CA ILE A 16 29.79 -15.85 -9.11
C ILE A 16 30.06 -17.29 -8.71
N ASP A 17 29.81 -18.22 -9.64
CA ASP A 17 29.88 -19.65 -9.35
C ASP A 17 31.33 -20.16 -9.33
N LYS A 18 32.26 -19.39 -9.91
CA LYS A 18 33.71 -19.70 -10.02
C LYS A 18 33.99 -21.07 -10.63
N THR A 19 33.15 -21.51 -11.55
CA THR A 19 33.23 -22.79 -12.26
C THR A 19 34.03 -22.70 -13.56
N ASP A 20 34.25 -21.49 -14.10
CA ASP A 20 35.06 -21.27 -15.30
C ASP A 20 36.55 -21.05 -14.95
N SER A 21 37.40 -21.98 -15.41
CA SER A 21 38.83 -22.02 -15.11
C SER A 21 39.71 -21.17 -16.03
N ARG A 22 39.19 -20.63 -17.14
CA ARG A 22 39.97 -19.82 -18.09
C ARG A 22 40.47 -18.53 -17.45
N SER A 23 41.68 -18.05 -17.74
CA SER A 23 42.14 -16.75 -17.20
C SER A 23 41.28 -15.60 -17.73
N PHE A 24 41.31 -14.43 -17.09
CA PHE A 24 40.59 -13.29 -17.66
C PHE A 24 41.22 -12.83 -18.98
N GLU A 25 42.53 -12.95 -19.18
CA GLU A 25 43.14 -12.69 -20.50
C GLU A 25 42.62 -13.63 -21.60
N GLU A 26 42.44 -14.91 -21.29
CA GLU A 26 41.91 -15.89 -22.26
C GLU A 26 40.48 -15.57 -22.69
N LEU A 27 39.73 -14.82 -21.88
CA LEU A 27 38.36 -14.40 -22.20
C LEU A 27 38.30 -13.11 -23.03
N SER A 28 39.42 -12.42 -23.23
CA SER A 28 39.46 -11.06 -23.79
C SER A 28 38.91 -11.04 -25.23
N GLU A 29 39.47 -11.83 -26.13
CA GLU A 29 38.99 -11.88 -27.53
C GLU A 29 37.60 -12.49 -27.64
N TYR A 30 37.26 -13.45 -26.77
CA TYR A 30 35.93 -14.07 -26.76
C TYR A 30 34.82 -13.09 -26.40
N LEU A 31 35.06 -12.23 -25.40
CA LEU A 31 34.09 -11.24 -24.92
C LEU A 31 34.05 -9.98 -25.77
N PHE A 32 35.20 -9.52 -26.28
CA PHE A 32 35.34 -8.20 -26.88
C PHE A 32 35.61 -8.23 -28.40
N GLY A 33 35.82 -9.41 -28.98
CA GLY A 33 36.12 -9.60 -30.40
C GLY A 33 37.61 -9.77 -30.69
N GLU A 34 37.90 -10.38 -31.84
CA GLU A 34 39.26 -10.67 -32.32
C GLU A 34 40.16 -9.43 -32.32
N GLY A 35 41.39 -9.57 -31.84
CA GLY A 35 42.37 -8.48 -31.74
C GLY A 35 42.27 -7.64 -30.47
N ASN A 36 41.32 -7.91 -29.57
CA ASN A 36 41.22 -7.25 -28.27
C ASN A 36 41.94 -8.06 -27.18
N CYS A 37 43.22 -7.77 -26.96
CA CYS A 37 44.07 -8.44 -25.98
C CYS A 37 44.23 -7.63 -24.69
N PHE A 38 43.13 -7.33 -24.00
CA PHE A 38 43.18 -6.66 -22.70
C PHE A 38 43.81 -7.55 -21.60
N CYS A 39 44.49 -6.93 -20.64
CA CYS A 39 45.08 -7.62 -19.49
C CYS A 39 44.03 -8.05 -18.44
N GLU A 40 44.41 -8.93 -17.50
CA GLU A 40 43.50 -9.52 -16.50
C GLU A 40 42.60 -8.48 -15.82
N SER A 41 43.23 -7.40 -15.34
CA SER A 41 42.59 -6.36 -14.55
C SER A 41 41.50 -5.64 -15.35
N GLU A 42 41.74 -5.41 -16.63
CA GLU A 42 40.81 -4.69 -17.50
C GLU A 42 39.62 -5.57 -17.91
N VAL A 43 39.87 -6.83 -18.27
CA VAL A 43 38.77 -7.79 -18.55
C VAL A 43 37.91 -7.99 -17.30
N ARG A 44 38.52 -8.15 -16.13
CA ARG A 44 37.80 -8.32 -14.86
C ARG A 44 36.89 -7.12 -14.54
N LYS A 45 37.40 -5.89 -14.66
CA LYS A 45 36.60 -4.66 -14.43
C LYS A 45 35.40 -4.57 -15.39
N ARG A 46 35.61 -4.88 -16.67
CA ARG A 46 34.55 -4.88 -17.68
C ARG A 46 33.50 -5.96 -17.40
N MET A 47 33.92 -7.16 -16.97
CA MET A 47 33.00 -8.23 -16.58
C MET A 47 32.13 -7.87 -15.37
N TYR A 48 32.66 -7.14 -14.37
CA TYR A 48 31.82 -6.60 -13.28
C TYR A 48 30.81 -5.56 -13.79
N GLY A 49 31.18 -4.73 -14.76
CA GLY A 49 30.25 -3.85 -15.46
C GLY A 49 29.15 -4.63 -16.20
N MET A 50 29.52 -5.70 -16.90
CA MET A 50 28.57 -6.61 -17.56
C MET A 50 27.65 -7.29 -16.56
N GLN A 51 28.15 -7.75 -15.42
CA GLN A 51 27.31 -8.30 -14.34
C GLN A 51 26.24 -7.30 -13.94
N ARG A 52 26.62 -6.04 -13.71
CA ARG A 52 25.66 -5.00 -13.34
C ARG A 52 24.62 -4.75 -14.43
N LEU A 53 25.02 -4.74 -15.69
CA LEU A 53 24.10 -4.60 -16.82
C LEU A 53 23.16 -5.81 -16.96
N VAL A 54 23.67 -7.03 -16.77
CA VAL A 54 22.87 -8.25 -16.75
C VAL A 54 21.85 -8.19 -15.61
N GLU A 55 22.24 -7.77 -14.41
CA GLU A 55 21.31 -7.57 -13.28
C GLU A 55 20.21 -6.56 -13.61
N ILE A 56 20.55 -5.43 -14.24
CA ILE A 56 19.58 -4.40 -14.65
C ILE A 56 18.64 -4.93 -15.73
N ILE A 57 19.19 -5.59 -16.76
CA ILE A 57 18.40 -6.17 -17.84
C ILE A 57 17.47 -7.23 -17.26
N GLU A 58 17.98 -8.19 -16.50
CA GLU A 58 17.16 -9.24 -15.89
C GLU A 58 16.11 -8.68 -14.91
N ALA A 59 16.42 -7.61 -14.18
CA ALA A 59 15.43 -6.90 -13.36
C ALA A 59 14.34 -6.27 -14.23
N SER A 60 14.69 -5.67 -15.37
CA SER A 60 13.73 -5.09 -16.33
C SER A 60 12.93 -6.15 -17.10
N THR A 61 13.53 -7.30 -17.43
CA THR A 61 12.85 -8.42 -18.09
C THR A 61 11.85 -9.08 -17.16
N ASN A 62 12.16 -9.12 -15.86
CA ASN A 62 11.25 -9.55 -14.79
C ASN A 62 10.01 -8.65 -14.62
N ASP A 63 10.04 -7.45 -15.19
CA ASP A 63 8.96 -6.46 -15.13
C ASP A 63 8.10 -6.43 -16.41
N ILE A 64 8.47 -7.14 -17.49
CA ILE A 64 7.75 -7.15 -18.78
C ILE A 64 6.30 -7.62 -18.62
N ASN A 65 6.01 -8.45 -17.62
CA ASN A 65 4.66 -8.96 -17.38
C ASN A 65 3.87 -8.14 -16.36
N ILE A 66 4.47 -7.13 -15.71
CA ILE A 66 3.80 -6.32 -14.69
C ILE A 66 3.12 -5.14 -15.38
N SER A 67 1.79 -5.19 -15.46
CA SER A 67 1.00 -4.09 -16.01
C SER A 67 0.65 -3.04 -14.95
N ARG A 68 0.54 -3.43 -13.67
CA ARG A 68 0.11 -2.53 -12.58
C ARG A 68 0.85 -2.84 -11.29
N ARG A 69 1.37 -1.81 -10.64
CA ARG A 69 1.96 -1.88 -9.30
C ARG A 69 1.09 -1.16 -8.30
N ILE A 70 0.61 -1.88 -7.30
CA ILE A 70 -0.36 -1.39 -6.32
C ILE A 70 0.26 -1.42 -4.93
N LEU A 71 0.22 -0.31 -4.21
CA LEU A 71 0.54 -0.26 -2.79
C LEU A 71 -0.76 -0.07 -2.01
N SER A 72 -1.12 -1.01 -1.14
CA SER A 72 -2.30 -0.89 -0.28
C SER A 72 -1.91 -0.73 1.17
N ILE A 73 -2.39 0.34 1.79
CA ILE A 73 -2.16 0.74 3.17
C ILE A 73 -3.50 0.83 3.89
N SER A 74 -3.56 0.46 5.16
CA SER A 74 -4.79 0.44 5.97
C SER A 74 -4.44 0.66 7.42
N ASP A 75 -5.46 0.97 8.22
CA ASP A 75 -5.38 0.97 9.67
C ASP A 75 -4.22 1.84 10.15
N ALA A 76 -4.14 3.05 9.59
CA ALA A 76 -3.17 4.06 10.03
C ALA A 76 -3.60 4.65 11.37
N HIS A 77 -4.91 4.68 11.65
CA HIS A 77 -5.50 5.15 12.92
C HIS A 77 -4.88 6.46 13.39
N ILE A 78 -4.88 7.49 12.55
CA ILE A 78 -4.36 8.83 12.92
C ILE A 78 -5.00 9.26 14.25
N PRO A 79 -4.23 9.73 15.25
CA PRO A 79 -2.82 10.17 15.22
C PRO A 79 -1.82 9.09 15.69
N PHE A 80 -2.20 7.81 15.64
CA PHE A 80 -1.38 6.68 16.05
C PHE A 80 -0.58 6.09 14.89
N ASN A 81 -0.57 6.69 13.71
CA ASN A 81 0.15 6.18 12.55
C ASN A 81 1.66 6.06 12.78
N LEU A 82 2.29 5.08 12.12
CA LEU A 82 3.73 5.06 11.90
C LEU A 82 4.15 6.18 10.94
N SER A 83 5.44 6.52 10.95
CA SER A 83 6.02 7.51 10.03
C SER A 83 5.80 7.09 8.56
N PRO A 84 5.39 8.01 7.65
CA PRO A 84 5.31 7.74 6.21
C PRO A 84 6.60 7.18 5.58
N GLY A 85 7.75 7.36 6.24
CA GLY A 85 9.05 6.88 5.77
C GLY A 85 9.12 5.36 5.52
N ILE A 86 8.23 4.56 6.13
CA ILE A 86 8.15 3.11 5.88
C ILE A 86 7.84 2.76 4.41
N PHE A 87 7.24 3.70 3.66
CA PHE A 87 6.89 3.50 2.25
C PHE A 87 7.94 4.03 1.26
N LYS A 88 9.03 4.63 1.75
CA LYS A 88 10.02 5.33 0.91
C LYS A 88 10.60 4.46 -0.22
N GLN A 89 10.78 3.16 0.02
CA GLN A 89 11.28 2.21 -0.98
C GLN A 89 10.35 1.99 -2.19
N TYR A 90 9.09 2.46 -2.12
CA TYR A 90 8.09 2.34 -3.20
C TYR A 90 7.89 3.64 -3.98
N SER A 91 8.65 4.69 -3.66
CA SER A 91 8.57 6.00 -4.32
C SER A 91 8.85 5.89 -5.82
N GLY A 92 7.96 6.44 -6.65
CA GLY A 92 8.08 6.47 -8.11
C GLY A 92 7.90 5.11 -8.80
N MET A 93 7.60 4.04 -8.05
CA MET A 93 7.42 2.69 -8.59
C MET A 93 5.96 2.24 -8.60
N VAL A 94 5.07 2.91 -7.87
CA VAL A 94 3.67 2.49 -7.68
C VAL A 94 2.79 3.23 -8.68
N ASP A 95 1.98 2.50 -9.44
CA ASP A 95 0.98 3.09 -10.31
C ASP A 95 -0.28 3.48 -9.52
N ILE A 96 -0.68 2.66 -8.56
CA ILE A 96 -1.94 2.79 -7.81
C ILE A 96 -1.67 2.71 -6.31
N LEU A 97 -2.07 3.75 -5.58
CA LEU A 97 -2.06 3.76 -4.12
C LEU A 97 -3.47 3.50 -3.60
N ILE A 98 -3.62 2.68 -2.57
CA ILE A 98 -4.92 2.38 -1.96
C ILE A 98 -4.84 2.68 -0.46
N PHE A 99 -5.65 3.62 0.00
CA PHE A 99 -5.99 3.80 1.42
C PHE A 99 -7.21 2.93 1.74
N ASN A 100 -6.96 1.72 2.21
CA ASN A 100 -7.95 0.67 2.37
C ASN A 100 -8.69 0.72 3.73
N GLY A 101 -9.14 1.91 4.14
CA GLY A 101 -9.95 2.14 5.35
C GLY A 101 -9.16 2.34 6.65
N ASP A 102 -9.87 2.84 7.67
CA ASP A 102 -9.37 3.16 9.02
C ASP A 102 -8.09 4.03 8.97
N ILE A 103 -8.17 5.11 8.20
CA ILE A 103 -7.14 6.14 8.16
C ILE A 103 -7.24 7.02 9.41
N LEU A 104 -8.45 7.40 9.81
CA LEU A 104 -8.74 8.11 11.05
C LEU A 104 -9.15 7.10 12.13
N ASP A 105 -8.72 7.29 13.38
CA ASP A 105 -9.26 6.52 14.50
C ASP A 105 -10.66 7.03 14.93
N CYS A 106 -10.98 8.29 14.61
CA CYS A 106 -12.13 9.04 15.08
C CYS A 106 -12.24 8.99 16.61
N GLN A 107 -11.14 9.30 17.30
CA GLN A 107 -11.04 8.93 18.69
C GLN A 107 -11.99 9.67 19.60
N SER A 108 -12.10 10.96 19.36
CA SER A 108 -12.86 11.91 20.16
C SER A 108 -14.36 11.66 20.17
N ILE A 109 -14.86 10.84 19.25
CA ILE A 109 -16.28 10.49 19.07
C ILE A 109 -16.53 8.98 19.21
N SER A 110 -15.54 8.24 19.72
CA SER A 110 -15.68 6.84 20.07
C SER A 110 -16.38 6.66 21.42
N LYS A 111 -17.03 5.50 21.59
CA LYS A 111 -17.67 5.11 22.85
C LYS A 111 -16.69 4.46 23.85
N PHE A 112 -15.50 4.07 23.40
CA PHE A 112 -14.50 3.41 24.24
C PHE A 112 -13.78 4.42 25.16
N PRO A 113 -13.45 4.06 26.42
CA PRO A 113 -12.67 4.91 27.33
C PRO A 113 -11.29 5.24 26.76
N ARG A 114 -10.77 6.45 27.04
CA ARG A 114 -9.47 6.90 26.52
C ARG A 114 -8.70 7.71 27.57
N LEU A 115 -7.41 7.40 27.70
CA LEU A 115 -6.47 8.14 28.54
C LEU A 115 -5.91 9.40 27.85
N TYR A 116 -5.85 9.37 26.51
CA TYR A 116 -5.39 10.47 25.66
C TYR A 116 -6.44 10.79 24.60
N ARG A 117 -6.61 12.07 24.26
CA ARG A 117 -7.59 12.53 23.28
C ARG A 117 -7.09 13.78 22.55
N ILE A 118 -7.15 13.76 21.22
CA ILE A 118 -7.16 14.98 20.39
C ILE A 118 -8.57 15.26 19.88
N SER A 119 -8.84 16.49 19.45
CA SER A 119 -10.12 16.82 18.81
C SER A 119 -10.25 16.11 17.45
N LEU A 120 -11.50 15.91 16.99
CA LEU A 120 -11.74 15.35 15.64
C LEU A 120 -11.10 16.23 14.56
N THR A 121 -11.20 17.55 14.69
CA THR A 121 -10.62 18.49 13.73
C THR A 121 -9.10 18.37 13.67
N GLU A 122 -8.41 18.30 14.81
CA GLU A 122 -6.96 18.09 14.85
C GLU A 122 -6.56 16.75 14.21
N GLU A 123 -7.37 15.71 14.44
CA GLU A 123 -7.17 14.40 13.82
C GLU A 123 -7.34 14.46 12.30
N MET A 124 -8.36 15.15 11.81
CA MET A 124 -8.60 15.36 10.37
C MET A 124 -7.48 16.17 9.71
N ILE A 125 -6.95 17.20 10.38
CA ILE A 125 -5.80 17.98 9.88
C ILE A 125 -4.58 17.07 9.71
N ARG A 126 -4.27 16.26 10.73
CA ARG A 126 -3.16 15.30 10.68
C ARG A 126 -3.37 14.23 9.63
N ALA A 127 -4.59 13.70 9.49
CA ALA A 127 -4.91 12.69 8.49
C ALA A 127 -4.75 13.23 7.07
N ARG A 128 -5.28 14.44 6.80
CA ARG A 128 -5.10 15.14 5.53
C ARG A 128 -3.62 15.35 5.21
N LYS A 129 -2.83 15.77 6.20
CA LYS A 129 -1.37 15.93 6.03
C LYS A 129 -0.69 14.59 5.72
N TYR A 130 -0.97 13.55 6.50
CA TYR A 130 -0.42 12.21 6.31
C TYR A 130 -0.71 11.68 4.90
N MET A 131 -1.97 11.74 4.46
CA MET A 131 -2.37 11.32 3.12
C MET A 131 -1.64 12.13 2.04
N THR A 132 -1.55 13.45 2.20
CA THR A 132 -0.81 14.33 1.27
C THR A 132 0.67 13.94 1.18
N ASP A 133 1.32 13.70 2.32
CA ASP A 133 2.73 13.36 2.38
C ASP A 133 3.00 11.99 1.73
N VAL A 134 2.15 10.99 1.98
CA VAL A 134 2.24 9.67 1.36
C VAL A 134 2.03 9.75 -0.15
N ILE A 135 0.98 10.45 -0.63
CA ILE A 135 0.72 10.59 -2.07
C ILE A 135 1.88 11.30 -2.76
N LYS A 136 2.41 12.39 -2.19
CA LYS A 136 3.57 13.11 -2.75
C LYS A 136 4.85 12.28 -2.74
N MET A 137 5.05 11.44 -1.73
CA MET A 137 6.20 10.54 -1.65
C MET A 137 6.12 9.42 -2.68
N ILE A 138 4.94 8.83 -2.85
CA ILE A 138 4.74 7.67 -3.72
C ILE A 138 4.65 8.08 -5.20
N GLN A 139 4.03 9.23 -5.49
CA GLN A 139 3.74 9.74 -6.83
C GLN A 139 2.97 8.73 -7.71
N PRO A 140 1.83 8.17 -7.23
CA PRO A 140 1.03 7.26 -8.03
C PRO A 140 0.27 7.98 -9.14
N LYS A 141 -0.19 7.25 -10.16
CA LYS A 141 -1.12 7.77 -11.17
C LYS A 141 -2.54 7.87 -10.62
N THR A 142 -2.93 6.92 -9.77
CA THR A 142 -4.27 6.85 -9.21
C THR A 142 -4.23 6.53 -7.72
N VAL A 143 -5.11 7.14 -6.94
CA VAL A 143 -5.29 6.91 -5.51
C VAL A 143 -6.72 6.47 -5.26
N TYR A 144 -6.91 5.27 -4.71
CA TYR A 144 -8.20 4.81 -4.19
C TYR A 144 -8.28 5.04 -2.69
N ILE A 145 -9.44 5.50 -2.21
CA ILE A 145 -9.68 5.70 -0.78
C ILE A 145 -11.00 5.04 -0.41
N ASN A 146 -10.92 4.03 0.45
CA ASN A 146 -12.03 3.33 1.06
C ASN A 146 -12.29 3.85 2.48
N VAL A 147 -13.53 3.72 2.91
CA VAL A 147 -14.01 4.08 4.26
C VAL A 147 -13.97 2.84 5.14
N GLY A 148 -13.31 2.95 6.30
CA GLY A 148 -13.30 1.90 7.31
C GLY A 148 -14.44 2.03 8.32
N ASN A 149 -14.41 1.21 9.37
CA ASN A 149 -15.43 1.26 10.42
C ASN A 149 -15.20 2.43 11.39
N HIS A 150 -13.98 2.97 11.48
CA HIS A 150 -13.69 4.12 12.33
C HIS A 150 -14.27 5.41 11.75
N GLU A 151 -14.14 5.65 10.45
CA GLU A 151 -14.69 6.85 9.80
C GLU A 151 -16.23 6.93 9.92
N LYS A 152 -16.93 5.80 9.86
CA LYS A 152 -18.39 5.73 10.01
C LYS A 152 -18.90 6.14 11.39
N ARG A 153 -18.02 6.31 12.38
CA ARG A 153 -18.39 6.79 13.71
C ARG A 153 -18.96 8.21 13.67
N LEU A 154 -18.55 9.05 12.71
CA LEU A 154 -19.05 10.42 12.61
C LEU A 154 -20.55 10.46 12.31
N GLY A 155 -21.01 9.82 11.24
CA GLY A 155 -22.43 9.79 10.89
C GLY A 155 -23.29 9.27 12.05
N LYS A 156 -22.84 8.20 12.72
CA LYS A 156 -23.52 7.68 13.93
C LYS A 156 -23.53 8.68 15.09
N TYR A 157 -22.41 9.35 15.33
CA TYR A 157 -22.30 10.34 16.40
C TYR A 157 -23.23 11.53 16.17
N LEU A 158 -23.35 11.98 14.92
CA LEU A 158 -24.23 13.08 14.52
C LEU A 158 -25.70 12.66 14.56
N SER A 159 -26.05 11.47 14.08
CA SER A 159 -27.44 10.98 14.07
C SER A 159 -28.03 10.82 15.48
N GLU A 160 -27.19 10.58 16.49
CA GLU A 160 -27.62 10.51 17.89
C GLU A 160 -27.86 11.90 18.52
N ARG A 161 -27.49 13.00 17.85
CA ARG A 161 -27.43 14.36 18.44
C ARG A 161 -28.13 15.45 17.63
N LEU A 162 -28.30 15.23 16.33
CA LEU A 162 -28.91 16.18 15.41
C LEU A 162 -30.28 15.68 14.96
N ASN A 163 -31.15 16.60 14.55
CA ASN A 163 -32.40 16.25 13.89
C ASN A 163 -32.18 15.88 12.42
N ASP A 164 -33.19 15.28 11.80
CA ASP A 164 -33.14 14.77 10.42
C ASP A 164 -32.84 15.88 9.40
N ASP A 165 -33.32 17.10 9.61
CA ASP A 165 -33.09 18.22 8.68
C ASP A 165 -31.63 18.67 8.68
N LEU A 166 -31.01 18.75 9.86
CA LEU A 166 -29.59 19.06 9.97
C LEU A 166 -28.73 17.91 9.45
N MET A 167 -29.15 16.65 9.62
CA MET A 167 -28.40 15.51 9.11
C MET A 167 -28.24 15.54 7.59
N ARG A 168 -29.19 16.10 6.83
CA ARG A 168 -29.12 16.18 5.35
C ARG A 168 -27.97 17.00 4.80
N ILE A 169 -27.40 17.90 5.61
CA ILE A 169 -26.30 18.78 5.21
C ILE A 169 -24.99 18.42 5.93
N MET A 170 -24.98 17.35 6.71
CA MET A 170 -23.81 16.89 7.43
C MET A 170 -23.10 15.79 6.64
N PRO A 171 -21.77 15.67 6.78
CA PRO A 171 -21.03 14.56 6.20
C PRO A 171 -21.38 13.25 6.91
N ASP A 172 -21.38 12.15 6.17
CA ASP A 172 -21.56 10.81 6.74
C ASP A 172 -20.29 10.34 7.45
N ASN A 173 -19.13 10.78 6.97
CA ASN A 173 -17.84 10.39 7.49
C ASN A 173 -16.79 11.51 7.28
N PRO A 174 -15.71 11.57 8.07
CA PRO A 174 -14.73 12.67 7.98
C PRO A 174 -13.96 12.69 6.66
N LEU A 175 -13.91 11.59 5.91
CA LEU A 175 -13.24 11.56 4.60
C LEU A 175 -14.05 12.31 3.53
N ASP A 176 -15.37 12.44 3.67
CA ASP A 176 -16.19 13.30 2.79
C ASP A 176 -15.64 14.73 2.80
N LEU A 177 -15.37 15.25 3.99
CA LEU A 177 -14.78 16.57 4.19
C LEU A 177 -13.32 16.63 3.74
N ILE A 178 -12.49 15.64 4.10
CA ILE A 178 -11.06 15.67 3.74
C ILE A 178 -10.85 15.60 2.22
N ILE A 179 -11.69 14.85 1.50
CA ILE A 179 -11.45 14.52 0.10
C ILE A 179 -12.29 15.36 -0.87
N ASN A 180 -13.57 15.60 -0.57
CA ASN A 180 -14.50 16.23 -1.51
C ASN A 180 -14.76 17.70 -1.17
N ASP A 181 -15.07 18.01 0.09
CA ASP A 181 -15.70 19.31 0.43
C ASP A 181 -14.74 20.33 1.04
N GLY A 182 -13.68 19.85 1.69
CA GLY A 182 -12.85 20.66 2.58
C GLY A 182 -13.51 20.91 3.93
N PHE A 183 -12.78 21.54 4.85
CA PHE A 183 -13.31 21.88 6.17
C PHE A 183 -12.61 23.09 6.77
N LYS A 184 -13.25 23.70 7.76
CA LYS A 184 -12.72 24.84 8.51
C LYS A 184 -12.36 24.42 9.92
N ASP A 185 -11.18 24.81 10.36
CA ASP A 185 -10.81 24.78 11.76
C ASP A 185 -10.96 26.18 12.36
N LYS A 186 -11.76 26.28 13.42
CA LYS A 186 -12.08 27.54 14.10
C LYS A 186 -11.47 27.50 15.48
N ASP A 187 -10.30 28.10 15.62
CA ASP A 187 -9.66 28.29 16.91
C ASP A 187 -10.35 29.45 17.63
N ARG A 188 -11.18 29.10 18.62
CA ARG A 188 -11.94 30.07 19.40
C ARG A 188 -11.08 30.82 20.40
N GLU A 189 -9.97 30.22 20.84
CA GLU A 189 -9.05 30.83 21.79
C GLU A 189 -8.25 31.96 21.12
N ASN A 190 -7.65 31.65 19.97
CA ASN A 190 -6.88 32.62 19.20
C ASN A 190 -7.74 33.46 18.23
N LYS A 191 -9.04 33.16 18.13
CA LYS A 191 -10.01 33.81 17.21
C LYS A 191 -9.57 33.75 15.75
N THR A 192 -8.94 32.65 15.35
CA THR A 192 -8.50 32.42 13.97
C THR A 192 -9.38 31.37 13.29
N GLU A 193 -9.46 31.45 11.97
CA GLU A 193 -10.11 30.44 11.14
C GLU A 193 -9.14 30.01 10.05
N THR A 194 -8.92 28.70 9.93
CA THR A 194 -8.11 28.11 8.86
C THR A 194 -8.98 27.23 7.99
N TYR A 195 -8.99 27.48 6.68
CA TYR A 195 -9.66 26.61 5.72
C TYR A 195 -8.67 25.58 5.15
N TYR A 196 -9.08 24.32 5.17
CA TYR A 196 -8.36 23.21 4.56
C TYR A 196 -9.09 22.78 3.29
N SER A 197 -8.47 23.02 2.14
CA SER A 197 -9.02 22.60 0.85
C SER A 197 -9.08 21.07 0.73
N PRO A 198 -10.08 20.53 0.02
CA PRO A 198 -10.21 19.10 -0.20
C PRO A 198 -9.01 18.50 -0.95
N LEU A 199 -8.68 17.23 -0.68
CA LEU A 199 -7.54 16.56 -1.32
C LEU A 199 -7.63 16.54 -2.85
N LYS A 200 -8.84 16.40 -3.43
CA LYS A 200 -9.04 16.48 -4.88
C LYS A 200 -8.56 17.80 -5.48
N GLU A 201 -8.74 18.91 -4.75
CA GLU A 201 -8.26 20.22 -5.19
C GLU A 201 -6.72 20.31 -5.08
N VAL A 202 -6.15 19.77 -3.99
CA VAL A 202 -4.69 19.77 -3.75
C VAL A 202 -3.91 19.08 -4.88
N PHE A 203 -4.50 18.05 -5.51
CA PHE A 203 -3.86 17.23 -6.55
C PHE A 203 -4.45 17.44 -7.96
N LYS A 204 -5.31 18.45 -8.16
CA LYS A 204 -6.00 18.70 -9.43
C LYS A 204 -5.04 18.82 -10.63
N ASP A 205 -3.93 19.52 -10.44
CA ASP A 205 -2.95 19.83 -11.50
C ASP A 205 -1.71 18.92 -11.45
N SER A 206 -1.70 17.89 -10.60
CA SER A 206 -0.54 16.98 -10.49
C SER A 206 -0.62 15.79 -11.45
N GLY A 207 -1.71 15.62 -12.20
CA GLY A 207 -1.95 14.43 -13.02
C GLY A 207 -2.23 13.16 -12.22
N ILE A 208 -2.56 13.29 -10.93
CA ILE A 208 -2.90 12.19 -10.03
C ILE A 208 -4.42 12.14 -9.88
N ASP A 209 -5.03 11.01 -10.23
CA ASP A 209 -6.47 10.82 -10.07
C ASP A 209 -6.81 10.33 -8.67
N ILE A 210 -7.72 11.02 -7.98
CA ILE A 210 -8.19 10.66 -6.62
C ILE A 210 -9.61 10.12 -6.70
N ILE A 211 -9.72 8.81 -6.51
CA ILE A 211 -10.97 8.06 -6.52
C ILE A 211 -11.37 7.75 -5.09
N TYR A 212 -12.34 8.49 -4.58
CA TYR A 212 -12.97 8.22 -3.30
C TYR A 212 -14.24 7.39 -3.50
N THR A 213 -14.30 6.22 -2.87
CA THR A 213 -15.42 5.29 -3.10
C THR A 213 -16.67 5.65 -2.32
N GLY A 214 -16.55 6.41 -1.23
CA GLY A 214 -17.61 6.59 -0.23
C GLY A 214 -18.04 5.28 0.46
N GLY A 215 -17.38 4.17 0.13
CA GLY A 215 -17.75 2.81 0.49
C GLY A 215 -16.61 2.08 1.16
N TRP A 216 -16.88 0.84 1.57
CA TRP A 216 -15.94 0.03 2.33
C TRP A 216 -15.06 -0.86 1.47
N TYR A 217 -15.18 -0.79 0.14
CA TYR A 217 -14.34 -1.56 -0.76
C TYR A 217 -14.22 -0.88 -2.12
N CYS A 218 -13.16 -1.25 -2.84
CA CYS A 218 -12.95 -0.96 -4.25
C CYS A 218 -12.43 -2.21 -4.96
N MET A 219 -12.38 -2.15 -6.29
CA MET A 219 -11.84 -3.23 -7.10
C MET A 219 -10.84 -2.65 -8.11
N VAL A 220 -9.65 -3.24 -8.18
CA VAL A 220 -8.59 -2.84 -9.11
C VAL A 220 -8.07 -4.09 -9.82
N GLY A 221 -8.20 -4.13 -11.15
CA GLY A 221 -8.05 -5.38 -11.90
C GLY A 221 -9.04 -6.42 -11.39
N ASN A 222 -8.57 -7.63 -11.09
CA ASN A 222 -9.36 -8.70 -10.49
C ASN A 222 -9.18 -8.83 -8.96
N THR A 223 -8.60 -7.80 -8.32
CA THR A 223 -8.38 -7.76 -6.86
C THR A 223 -9.38 -6.83 -6.18
N ILE A 224 -10.06 -7.33 -5.15
CA ILE A 224 -10.91 -6.53 -4.27
C ILE A 224 -10.10 -6.05 -3.07
N PHE A 225 -10.18 -4.76 -2.76
CA PHE A 225 -9.62 -4.17 -1.55
C PHE A 225 -10.78 -3.76 -0.66
N ALA A 226 -10.86 -4.32 0.56
CA ALA A 226 -12.02 -4.15 1.42
C ALA A 226 -11.68 -3.90 2.89
N HIS A 227 -12.60 -3.21 3.57
CA HIS A 227 -12.57 -2.87 4.98
C HIS A 227 -13.96 -3.07 5.61
N PRO A 228 -14.38 -4.32 5.86
CA PRO A 228 -15.74 -4.60 6.33
C PRO A 228 -15.98 -4.08 7.76
N LEU A 229 -17.25 -3.91 8.13
CA LEU A 229 -17.64 -3.61 9.52
C LEU A 229 -17.54 -4.82 10.46
N SER A 230 -17.60 -6.02 9.90
CA SER A 230 -17.63 -7.28 10.65
C SER A 230 -16.22 -7.82 10.86
N TYR A 231 -15.94 -8.29 12.07
CA TYR A 231 -14.68 -8.93 12.44
C TYR A 231 -14.90 -10.36 12.95
N SER A 232 -13.93 -11.23 12.71
CA SER A 232 -13.84 -12.58 13.25
C SER A 232 -12.40 -12.85 13.67
N SER A 233 -12.18 -13.32 14.90
CA SER A 233 -10.84 -13.55 15.47
C SER A 233 -10.10 -14.78 14.94
N GLY A 234 -10.79 -15.67 14.23
CA GLY A 234 -10.17 -16.81 13.56
C GLY A 234 -9.22 -16.34 12.47
N MET A 235 -8.08 -17.02 12.32
CA MET A 235 -7.07 -16.71 11.30
C MET A 235 -7.70 -16.65 9.90
N LEU A 236 -7.53 -15.52 9.20
CA LEU A 236 -8.12 -15.23 7.88
C LEU A 236 -9.65 -15.33 7.81
N LYS A 237 -10.35 -15.51 8.93
CA LYS A 237 -11.79 -15.83 8.92
C LYS A 237 -12.64 -14.66 8.44
N THR A 238 -12.19 -13.43 8.67
CA THR A 238 -12.86 -12.24 8.15
C THR A 238 -12.71 -12.17 6.62
N THR A 239 -11.51 -12.47 6.10
CA THR A 239 -11.23 -12.50 4.66
C THR A 239 -11.95 -13.63 3.93
N GLU A 240 -12.07 -14.80 4.56
CA GLU A 240 -12.91 -15.90 4.06
C GLU A 240 -14.37 -15.44 3.94
N LYS A 241 -14.94 -14.84 5.00
CA LYS A 241 -16.31 -14.31 4.97
C LYS A 241 -16.51 -13.23 3.89
N ALA A 242 -15.53 -12.36 3.71
CA ALA A 242 -15.56 -11.33 2.67
C ALA A 242 -15.54 -11.97 1.27
N THR A 243 -14.68 -12.96 1.04
CA THR A 243 -14.62 -13.73 -0.21
C THR A 243 -15.96 -14.39 -0.52
N ASP A 244 -16.55 -15.04 0.47
CA ASP A 244 -17.87 -15.66 0.41
C ASP A 244 -18.99 -14.66 0.10
N TYR A 245 -18.91 -13.46 0.66
CA TYR A 245 -19.84 -12.37 0.36
C TYR A 245 -19.71 -11.94 -1.10
N PHE A 246 -18.48 -11.69 -1.56
CA PHE A 246 -18.24 -11.23 -2.92
C PHE A 246 -18.59 -12.31 -3.94
N LEU A 247 -18.32 -13.58 -3.71
CA LEU A 247 -18.72 -14.67 -4.62
C LEU A 247 -20.23 -14.74 -4.88
N ARG A 248 -21.05 -14.30 -3.92
CA ARG A 248 -22.52 -14.21 -4.05
C ARG A 248 -22.97 -12.92 -4.78
N LYS A 249 -22.11 -11.91 -4.87
CA LYS A 249 -22.38 -10.60 -5.50
C LYS A 249 -21.79 -10.50 -6.91
N ASN A 250 -20.54 -10.89 -7.09
CA ASN A 250 -19.76 -10.82 -8.31
C ASN A 250 -18.72 -11.94 -8.31
N ARG A 251 -18.65 -12.73 -9.38
CA ARG A 251 -17.67 -13.83 -9.52
C ARG A 251 -16.42 -13.45 -10.31
N ILE A 252 -16.37 -12.22 -10.82
CA ILE A 252 -15.25 -11.71 -11.62
C ILE A 252 -14.22 -11.12 -10.66
N PHE A 253 -13.62 -11.94 -9.79
CA PHE A 253 -12.46 -11.56 -8.99
C PHE A 253 -11.62 -12.80 -8.70
N THR A 254 -10.32 -12.60 -8.54
CA THR A 254 -9.34 -13.68 -8.26
C THR A 254 -8.65 -13.51 -6.93
N SER A 255 -8.83 -12.35 -6.29
CA SER A 255 -8.11 -12.00 -5.07
C SER A 255 -8.88 -11.01 -4.19
N VAL A 256 -8.69 -11.12 -2.88
CA VAL A 256 -9.24 -10.21 -1.86
C VAL A 256 -8.14 -9.80 -0.91
N VAL A 257 -8.02 -8.50 -0.69
CA VAL A 257 -7.09 -7.86 0.24
C VAL A 257 -7.89 -7.13 1.30
N LEU A 258 -7.74 -7.57 2.54
CA LEU A 258 -8.49 -7.07 3.67
C LEU A 258 -7.60 -6.21 4.59
N GLY A 259 -8.08 -5.02 4.93
CA GLY A 259 -7.63 -4.27 6.12
C GLY A 259 -8.34 -4.78 7.38
N HIS A 260 -8.58 -3.91 8.36
CA HIS A 260 -9.48 -4.09 9.51
C HIS A 260 -9.00 -5.05 10.61
N THR A 261 -8.44 -6.21 10.26
CA THR A 261 -8.13 -7.28 11.23
C THR A 261 -6.84 -7.03 12.00
N HIS A 262 -5.98 -6.15 11.48
CA HIS A 262 -4.62 -5.87 11.99
C HIS A 262 -3.76 -7.13 12.04
N LYS A 263 -4.06 -8.13 11.22
CA LYS A 263 -3.28 -9.37 11.09
C LYS A 263 -2.62 -9.44 9.73
N LEU A 264 -1.51 -10.17 9.66
CA LEU A 264 -0.81 -10.50 8.44
C LEU A 264 -1.06 -11.96 8.11
N GLY A 265 -1.56 -12.24 6.92
CA GLY A 265 -1.81 -13.60 6.49
C GLY A 265 -2.17 -13.68 5.02
N SER A 266 -1.93 -14.84 4.43
CA SER A 266 -2.47 -15.16 3.12
C SER A 266 -2.85 -16.63 3.02
N PHE A 267 -3.86 -16.92 2.20
CA PHE A 267 -4.26 -18.28 1.91
C PHE A 267 -4.95 -18.32 0.55
N ILE A 268 -4.86 -19.45 -0.16
CA ILE A 268 -5.54 -19.66 -1.44
C ILE A 268 -6.62 -20.71 -1.23
N GLN A 269 -7.87 -20.37 -1.57
CA GLN A 269 -9.00 -21.28 -1.48
C GLN A 269 -9.83 -21.19 -2.76
N GLY A 270 -10.07 -22.33 -3.41
CA GLY A 270 -10.86 -22.38 -4.64
C GLY A 270 -10.30 -21.52 -5.78
N GLY A 271 -8.97 -21.33 -5.83
CA GLY A 271 -8.31 -20.46 -6.80
C GLY A 271 -8.33 -18.96 -6.48
N ILE A 272 -8.97 -18.56 -5.37
CA ILE A 272 -9.03 -17.17 -4.92
C ILE A 272 -7.93 -16.93 -3.88
N GLN A 273 -7.14 -15.88 -4.10
CA GLN A 273 -6.08 -15.48 -3.19
C GLN A 273 -6.63 -14.52 -2.14
N MET A 274 -6.47 -14.87 -0.87
CA MET A 274 -6.93 -14.07 0.27
C MET A 274 -5.73 -13.49 0.99
N TYR A 275 -5.81 -12.20 1.33
CA TYR A 275 -4.77 -11.48 2.06
C TYR A 275 -5.37 -10.69 3.22
N GLU A 276 -4.73 -10.75 4.38
CA GLU A 276 -4.84 -9.75 5.45
C GLU A 276 -3.54 -8.95 5.46
N GLN A 277 -3.64 -7.63 5.25
CA GLN A 277 -2.47 -6.79 4.99
C GLN A 277 -1.82 -6.19 6.24
N GLY A 278 -2.38 -6.42 7.43
CA GLY A 278 -1.93 -5.82 8.68
C GLY A 278 -2.35 -4.36 8.85
N CYS A 279 -1.62 -3.64 9.70
CA CYS A 279 -1.91 -2.25 10.05
C CYS A 279 -0.66 -1.36 10.02
N THR A 280 -0.87 -0.05 9.83
CA THR A 280 0.21 0.94 9.74
C THR A 280 0.22 1.92 10.92
N CYS A 281 -0.47 1.56 12.00
CA CYS A 281 -0.48 2.26 13.29
C CYS A 281 0.58 1.74 14.25
N ASP A 282 1.12 2.62 15.08
CA ASP A 282 2.02 2.32 16.18
C ASP A 282 1.29 1.56 17.28
N LEU A 283 1.51 0.24 17.31
CA LEU A 283 0.86 -0.67 18.26
C LEU A 283 1.26 -0.39 19.71
N SER A 284 2.39 0.28 19.97
CA SER A 284 2.77 0.68 21.34
C SER A 284 1.85 1.76 21.91
N ARG A 285 1.07 2.43 21.04
CA ARG A 285 0.15 3.51 21.40
C ARG A 285 -1.32 3.10 21.35
N LEU A 286 -1.60 1.86 20.95
CA LEU A 286 -2.95 1.31 20.79
C LEU A 286 -3.16 0.10 21.70
N ASP A 287 -3.69 0.37 22.90
CA ASP A 287 -3.82 -0.63 23.95
C ASP A 287 -5.22 -1.27 24.02
N TYR A 288 -5.88 -1.45 22.87
CA TYR A 288 -7.29 -1.87 22.84
C TYR A 288 -7.55 -3.30 23.33
N ALA A 289 -6.51 -4.13 23.39
CA ALA A 289 -6.64 -5.56 23.63
C ALA A 289 -5.74 -6.08 24.77
N ASP A 290 -5.14 -5.19 25.57
CA ASP A 290 -4.38 -5.62 26.75
C ASP A 290 -5.26 -6.37 27.74
N GLY A 291 -4.73 -7.45 28.28
CA GLY A 291 -5.44 -8.38 29.15
C GLY A 291 -6.53 -9.24 28.48
N MET A 292 -6.84 -9.04 27.19
CA MET A 292 -7.94 -9.74 26.51
C MET A 292 -7.54 -11.10 25.91
N LEU A 293 -6.26 -11.48 26.01
CA LEU A 293 -5.71 -12.75 25.48
C LEU A 293 -6.02 -12.98 23.99
N THR A 294 -6.17 -11.90 23.22
CA THR A 294 -6.36 -11.98 21.77
C THR A 294 -5.01 -12.10 21.07
N LEU A 295 -5.02 -12.61 19.84
CA LEU A 295 -3.81 -12.62 19.02
C LEU A 295 -3.28 -11.18 18.88
N PRO A 296 -1.97 -10.93 19.04
CA PRO A 296 -1.40 -9.60 18.90
C PRO A 296 -1.62 -9.03 17.49
N ASN A 297 -1.77 -7.71 17.41
CA ASN A 297 -1.81 -7.00 16.14
C ASN A 297 -0.43 -7.04 15.46
N GLN A 298 -0.42 -6.89 14.15
CA GLN A 298 0.77 -7.04 13.33
C GLN A 298 0.88 -5.86 12.37
N ASN A 299 2.02 -5.17 12.44
CA ASN A 299 2.31 -4.08 11.55
C ASN A 299 2.69 -4.55 10.16
N GLY A 300 2.03 -4.00 9.15
CA GLY A 300 2.35 -4.27 7.77
C GLY A 300 1.43 -3.59 6.78
N PHE A 301 1.72 -3.85 5.51
CA PHE A 301 0.95 -3.43 4.34
C PHE A 301 1.22 -4.43 3.21
N ILE A 302 0.58 -4.25 2.05
CA ILE A 302 0.80 -5.14 0.91
C ILE A 302 1.19 -4.35 -0.35
N TYR A 303 2.16 -4.91 -1.09
CA TYR A 303 2.56 -4.45 -2.40
C TYR A 303 2.21 -5.55 -3.42
N ILE A 304 1.39 -5.21 -4.40
CA ILE A 304 0.84 -6.13 -5.40
C ILE A 304 1.35 -5.75 -6.78
N CYS A 305 1.73 -6.77 -7.55
CA CYS A 305 1.96 -6.66 -8.99
C CYS A 305 0.87 -7.44 -9.71
N GLN A 306 0.19 -6.81 -10.67
CA GLN A 306 -0.78 -7.47 -11.53
C GLN A 306 -0.28 -7.56 -12.98
N ASP A 307 -0.73 -8.61 -13.67
CA ASP A 307 -0.62 -8.73 -15.12
C ASP A 307 -1.61 -7.80 -15.85
N ILE A 308 -1.63 -7.87 -17.18
CA ILE A 308 -2.51 -7.06 -18.02
C ILE A 308 -3.99 -7.35 -17.76
N ASP A 309 -4.33 -8.61 -17.45
CA ASP A 309 -5.68 -9.09 -17.16
C ASP A 309 -6.16 -8.74 -15.75
N GLY A 310 -5.27 -8.20 -14.92
CA GLY A 310 -5.56 -7.76 -13.55
C GLY A 310 -5.44 -8.88 -12.52
N ASN A 311 -4.84 -10.02 -12.85
CA ASN A 311 -4.56 -11.09 -11.90
C ASN A 311 -3.24 -10.82 -11.16
N ILE A 312 -3.14 -11.27 -9.92
CA ILE A 312 -1.94 -11.10 -9.10
C ILE A 312 -0.81 -12.01 -9.60
N ILE A 313 0.37 -11.43 -9.79
CA ILE A 313 1.63 -12.13 -10.03
C ILE A 313 2.24 -12.47 -8.66
N ASN A 314 2.09 -13.73 -8.24
CA ASN A 314 2.42 -14.18 -6.89
C ASN A 314 3.89 -13.97 -6.53
N GLU A 315 4.81 -14.21 -7.47
CA GLU A 315 6.26 -14.14 -7.24
C GLU A 315 6.76 -12.71 -7.02
N LYS A 316 5.94 -11.70 -7.38
CA LYS A 316 6.26 -10.28 -7.28
C LYS A 316 5.44 -9.56 -6.20
N THR A 317 4.36 -10.17 -5.76
CA THR A 317 3.46 -9.65 -4.72
C THR A 317 3.97 -10.03 -3.34
N LYS A 318 3.94 -9.09 -2.41
CA LYS A 318 4.46 -9.30 -1.05
C LYS A 318 3.62 -8.60 0.01
N ILE A 319 3.27 -9.36 1.04
CA ILE A 319 2.90 -8.79 2.34
C ILE A 319 4.20 -8.32 3.00
N VAL A 320 4.26 -7.05 3.40
CA VAL A 320 5.42 -6.44 4.03
C VAL A 320 5.14 -6.31 5.51
N LYS A 321 5.89 -7.04 6.32
CA LYS A 321 5.92 -6.86 7.77
C LYS A 321 6.89 -5.72 8.12
N ILE A 322 6.51 -4.87 9.05
CA ILE A 322 7.31 -3.74 9.55
C ILE A 322 8.01 -4.14 10.85
#